data_AF-A0A813GNM2-F1
#
_entry.id   AF-A0A813GNM2-F1
#
_cell.length_a   1.000
_cell.length_b   1.000
_cell.length_c   1.000
_cell.angle_alpha   90.00
_cell.angle_beta   90.00
_cell.angle_gamma   90.00
#
_symmetry.space_group_name_H-M   'P 1'
#
loop_
_entity.id
_entity.type
_entity.pdbx_description
1 polymer ?
#
loop_
_entity_poly.entity_id
_entity_poly.type
_entity_poly.pdbx_seq_one_letter_code
_entity_poly.pdbx_strand_id
1 'polypeptide(L)'
;DSALQDTQVLEKAHPQPLGGLGSSGPVPGEALVGSQTLREALEVMLKLLRSENGVSSLDAVVDRAIAQLKAGVVNWEELLGDKALAWEKTTGLPVSEVETRCRAALRLLTTGNNQAEEVQVSSGEGLTFDGTWLGPAAGRTVAFRVARSPTDQLWGQWPSHYVVEGPAALLGHRLVACKRGSGGNVFTSSGELSVKTGDSLYLANADRAAILEMATYDQLPEFAGMLAQLLREGQTPADEIQAPPEMMEAARFTNDLELINE
;
A
#
# COMPACT_ATOMS: atom_id res chain seq x y z
N ASP A 1 1.32 -5.51 -67.16
CA ASP A 1 1.03 -6.65 -66.27
C ASP A 1 2.29 -7.26 -65.69
N SER A 2 2.55 -6.94 -64.42
CA SER A 2 3.15 -7.79 -63.39
C SER A 2 3.79 -6.87 -62.34
N ALA A 3 2.97 -6.43 -61.39
CA ALA A 3 3.42 -5.68 -60.22
C ALA A 3 3.68 -6.67 -59.08
N LEU A 4 4.93 -6.75 -58.66
CA LEU A 4 5.38 -7.45 -57.46
C LEU A 4 4.83 -6.70 -56.23
N GLN A 5 4.03 -7.39 -55.41
CA GLN A 5 3.61 -6.93 -54.09
C GLN A 5 4.63 -7.39 -53.05
N ASP A 6 5.47 -6.46 -52.59
CA ASP A 6 6.28 -6.63 -51.39
C ASP A 6 5.36 -6.59 -50.16
N THR A 7 5.20 -7.75 -49.52
CA THR A 7 4.54 -7.86 -48.22
C THR A 7 5.59 -7.71 -47.14
N GLN A 8 5.78 -6.48 -46.65
CA GLN A 8 6.59 -6.25 -45.45
C GLN A 8 5.84 -6.78 -44.23
N VAL A 9 6.30 -7.93 -43.73
CA VAL A 9 5.97 -8.46 -42.41
C VAL A 9 6.62 -7.53 -41.38
N LEU A 10 5.82 -6.68 -40.75
CA LEU A 10 6.21 -5.90 -39.58
C LEU A 10 6.35 -6.89 -38.40
N GLU A 11 7.55 -7.46 -38.27
CA GLU A 11 7.99 -8.14 -37.05
C GLU A 11 7.91 -7.12 -35.90
N LYS A 12 6.89 -7.27 -35.04
CA LYS A 12 6.82 -6.57 -33.77
C LYS A 12 8.05 -6.96 -32.96
N ALA A 13 9.04 -6.07 -32.92
CA ALA A 13 10.14 -6.15 -31.98
C ALA A 13 9.55 -6.17 -30.56
N HIS A 14 9.48 -7.36 -29.96
CA HIS A 14 9.29 -7.47 -28.53
C HIS A 14 10.53 -6.87 -27.86
N PRO A 15 10.39 -5.85 -27.00
CA PRO A 15 11.52 -5.37 -26.23
C PRO A 15 12.02 -6.54 -25.40
N GLN A 16 13.27 -6.96 -25.64
CA GLN A 16 13.91 -7.93 -24.78
C GLN A 16 13.95 -7.33 -23.37
N PRO A 17 13.47 -8.05 -22.34
CA PRO A 17 13.59 -7.59 -20.97
C PRO A 17 15.08 -7.45 -20.68
N LEU A 18 15.51 -6.23 -20.37
CA LEU A 18 16.86 -5.97 -19.88
C LEU A 18 17.09 -6.91 -18.68
N GLY A 19 17.95 -7.90 -18.89
CA GLY A 19 18.30 -8.93 -17.93
C GLY A 19 19.03 -8.35 -16.72
N GLY A 20 18.27 -7.76 -15.80
CA GLY A 20 18.64 -7.65 -14.39
C GLY A 20 18.20 -8.92 -13.69
N LEU A 21 19.14 -9.80 -13.41
CA LEU A 21 18.96 -10.96 -12.54
C LEU A 21 18.30 -10.53 -11.21
N GLY A 22 17.06 -10.96 -11.00
CA GLY A 22 16.60 -11.46 -9.71
C GLY A 22 16.59 -10.49 -8.52
N SER A 23 16.50 -9.17 -8.69
CA SER A 23 16.17 -8.33 -7.54
C SER A 23 14.69 -8.49 -7.22
N SER A 24 14.35 -9.54 -6.48
CA SER A 24 13.16 -9.52 -5.62
C SER A 24 13.23 -8.19 -4.88
N GLY A 25 12.24 -7.31 -5.08
CA GLY A 25 12.28 -5.92 -4.61
C GLY A 25 12.59 -5.80 -3.11
N PRO A 26 12.69 -4.58 -2.55
CA PRO A 26 13.05 -4.41 -1.14
C PRO A 26 12.13 -5.20 -0.20
N VAL A 27 12.65 -5.66 0.93
CA VAL A 27 11.83 -6.18 2.04
C VAL A 27 11.06 -5.02 2.71
N PRO A 28 10.01 -5.26 3.52
CA PRO A 28 9.19 -4.17 4.08
C PRO A 28 10.01 -3.10 4.82
N GLY A 29 10.95 -3.52 5.68
CA GLY A 29 11.82 -2.60 6.41
C GLY A 29 12.73 -1.76 5.49
N GLU A 30 13.27 -2.37 4.44
CA GLU A 30 14.07 -1.66 3.43
C GLU A 30 13.21 -0.68 2.62
N ALA A 31 11.96 -1.03 2.32
CA ALA A 31 11.04 -0.15 1.62
C ALA A 31 10.73 1.11 2.44
N LEU A 32 10.51 0.96 3.75
CA LEU A 32 10.28 2.07 4.68
C LEU A 32 11.51 2.98 4.80
N VAL A 33 12.68 2.41 5.08
CA VAL A 33 13.96 3.16 5.17
C VAL A 33 14.32 3.76 3.81
N GLY A 34 13.93 3.08 2.73
CA GLY A 34 14.03 3.45 1.33
C GLY A 34 13.19 4.66 0.91
N SER A 35 12.10 4.94 1.64
CA SER A 35 11.09 5.91 1.24
C SER A 35 11.63 7.35 1.23
N GLN A 36 11.72 7.93 0.04
CA GLN A 36 12.12 9.33 -0.12
C GLN A 36 11.10 10.26 0.55
N THR A 37 9.81 9.98 0.40
CA THR A 37 8.71 10.76 1.00
C THR A 37 8.83 10.82 2.52
N LEU A 38 9.08 9.69 3.19
CA LEU A 38 9.27 9.68 4.65
C LEU A 38 10.55 10.40 5.06
N ARG A 39 11.65 10.25 4.31
CA ARG A 39 12.91 10.95 4.60
C ARG A 39 12.77 12.46 4.50
N GLU A 40 12.09 12.95 3.47
CA GLU A 40 11.87 14.39 3.26
C GLU A 40 11.04 15.01 4.38
N ALA A 41 10.00 14.32 4.85
CA ALA A 41 9.22 14.75 6.00
C ALA A 41 10.03 14.65 7.31
N LEU A 42 10.79 13.56 7.51
CA LEU A 42 11.63 13.39 8.68
C LEU A 42 12.73 14.46 8.77
N GLU A 43 13.32 14.85 7.64
CA GLU A 43 14.30 15.94 7.57
C GLU A 43 13.73 17.25 8.13
N VAL A 44 12.51 17.59 7.73
CA VAL A 44 11.79 18.77 8.24
C VAL A 44 11.60 18.68 9.74
N MET A 45 11.12 17.53 10.24
CA MET A 45 10.87 17.31 11.67
C MET A 45 12.16 17.33 12.49
N LEU A 46 13.26 16.76 11.98
CA LEU A 46 14.56 16.78 12.63
C LEU A 46 15.16 18.19 12.69
N LYS A 47 14.98 19.00 11.64
CA LYS A 47 15.40 20.41 11.66
C LYS A 47 14.64 21.19 12.72
N LEU A 48 13.33 20.98 12.83
CA LEU A 48 12.53 21.56 13.90
C LEU A 48 13.03 21.12 15.27
N LEU A 49 13.22 19.82 15.49
CA LEU A 49 13.63 19.28 16.79
C LEU A 49 14.99 19.83 17.26
N ARG A 50 15.91 20.09 16.32
CA ARG A 50 17.25 20.65 16.58
C ARG A 50 17.26 22.15 16.80
N SER A 51 16.13 22.85 16.62
CA SER A 51 16.04 24.29 16.80
C SER A 51 16.02 24.67 18.28
N GLU A 52 16.31 25.94 18.56
CA GLU A 52 16.02 26.53 19.86
C GLU A 52 14.50 26.40 20.11
N ASN A 53 14.10 25.72 21.20
CA ASN A 53 12.71 25.36 21.52
C ASN A 53 12.06 24.34 20.56
N GLY A 54 12.85 23.50 19.88
CA GLY A 54 12.35 22.51 18.92
C GLY A 54 11.35 21.51 19.51
N VAL A 55 11.65 20.97 20.69
CA VAL A 55 10.76 20.04 21.43
C VAL A 55 9.42 20.68 21.72
N SER A 56 9.40 21.86 22.36
CA SER A 56 8.15 22.57 22.67
C SER A 56 7.36 22.96 21.41
N SER A 57 8.04 23.20 20.29
CA SER A 57 7.39 23.49 19.02
C SER A 57 6.72 22.24 18.44
N LEU A 58 7.39 21.09 18.54
CA LEU A 58 6.84 19.80 18.13
C LEU A 58 5.65 19.39 19.01
N ASP A 59 5.76 19.53 20.33
CA ASP A 59 4.67 19.25 21.28
C ASP A 59 3.44 20.09 20.95
N ALA A 60 3.63 21.39 20.65
CA ALA A 60 2.54 22.26 20.27
C ALA A 60 1.88 21.85 18.94
N VAL A 61 2.63 21.27 17.99
CA VAL A 61 2.06 20.71 16.75
C VAL A 61 1.21 19.49 17.07
N VAL A 62 1.70 18.61 17.94
CA VAL A 62 0.98 17.40 18.38
C VAL A 62 -0.33 17.79 19.09
N ASP A 63 -0.28 18.75 20.01
CA ASP A 63 -1.47 19.24 20.72
C ASP A 63 -2.52 19.81 19.76
N ARG A 64 -2.09 20.61 18.77
CA ARG A 64 -2.98 21.15 17.74
C ARG A 64 -3.55 20.06 16.84
N ALA A 65 -2.75 19.09 16.44
CA ALA A 65 -3.21 17.95 15.66
C ALA A 65 -4.28 17.15 16.42
N ILE A 66 -4.08 16.89 17.72
CA ILE A 66 -5.06 16.21 18.58
C ILE A 66 -6.35 17.03 18.69
N ALA A 67 -6.26 18.34 18.90
CA ALA A 67 -7.43 19.22 18.99
C ALA A 67 -8.25 19.24 17.69
N GLN A 68 -7.56 19.34 16.55
CA GLN A 68 -8.16 19.32 15.22
C GLN A 68 -8.82 17.96 14.89
N LEU A 69 -8.15 16.85 15.21
CA LEU A 69 -8.73 15.50 15.08
C LEU A 69 -10.03 15.36 15.88
N LYS A 70 -10.05 15.84 17.13
CA LYS A 70 -11.27 15.84 17.98
C LYS A 70 -12.39 16.69 17.39
N ALA A 71 -12.05 17.78 16.70
CA ALA A 71 -13.02 18.66 16.04
C ALA A 71 -13.48 18.13 14.66
N GLY A 72 -12.82 17.12 14.10
CA GLY A 72 -13.08 16.60 12.76
C GLY A 72 -12.69 17.59 11.65
N VAL A 73 -11.76 18.51 11.92
CA VAL A 73 -11.29 19.53 10.98
C VAL A 73 -9.78 19.37 10.79
N VAL A 74 -9.26 19.67 9.60
CA VAL A 74 -7.81 19.73 9.35
C VAL A 74 -7.47 21.07 8.73
N ASN A 75 -6.76 21.92 9.48
CA ASN A 75 -6.23 23.20 9.04
C ASN A 75 -4.70 23.21 9.21
N TRP A 76 -3.96 23.17 8.10
CA TRP A 76 -2.50 23.08 8.10
C TRP A 76 -1.81 24.35 8.57
N GLU A 77 -2.37 25.52 8.28
CA GLU A 77 -1.83 26.80 8.75
C GLU A 77 -1.88 26.84 10.28
N GLU A 78 -3.01 26.45 10.86
CA GLU A 78 -3.14 26.34 12.32
C GLU A 78 -2.28 25.23 12.91
N LEU A 79 -2.19 24.07 12.24
CA LEU A 79 -1.42 22.92 12.74
C LEU A 79 0.08 23.25 12.83
N LEU A 80 0.61 23.94 11.82
CA LEU A 80 1.97 24.48 11.84
C LEU A 80 2.09 25.73 12.73
N GLY A 81 0.97 26.43 12.97
CA GLY A 81 0.79 27.60 13.83
C GLY A 81 1.16 28.92 13.14
N ASP A 82 0.79 30.05 13.76
CA ASP A 82 1.12 31.43 13.31
C ASP A 82 2.63 31.67 13.12
N LYS A 83 3.45 30.75 13.62
CA LYS A 83 4.89 30.70 13.47
C LYS A 83 5.34 30.08 12.15
N ALA A 84 4.56 30.22 11.08
CA ALA A 84 5.01 29.87 9.73
C ALA A 84 6.43 30.40 9.45
N LEU A 85 6.70 31.67 9.80
CA LEU A 85 8.04 32.28 9.75
C LEU A 85 9.11 31.58 10.62
N ALA A 86 8.73 30.98 11.74
CA ALA A 86 9.68 30.22 12.57
C ALA A 86 10.03 28.88 11.94
N TRP A 87 9.09 28.22 11.26
CA TRP A 87 9.38 27.02 10.47
C TRP A 87 10.32 27.35 9.33
N GLU A 88 10.10 28.44 8.60
CA GLU A 88 10.99 28.87 7.52
C GLU A 88 12.39 29.20 8.05
N LYS A 89 12.47 29.97 9.14
CA LYS A 89 13.75 30.31 9.78
C LYS A 89 14.51 29.07 10.28
N THR A 90 13.79 28.08 10.78
CA THR A 90 14.37 26.87 11.38
C THR A 90 14.78 25.84 10.35
N THR A 91 13.91 25.59 9.36
CA THR A 91 14.11 24.54 8.36
C THR A 91 14.85 25.03 7.12
N GLY A 92 14.86 26.35 6.89
CA GLY A 92 15.34 26.97 5.65
C GLY A 92 14.41 26.75 4.46
N LEU A 93 13.20 26.22 4.68
CA LEU A 93 12.24 25.88 3.63
C LEU A 93 10.98 26.75 3.77
N PRO A 94 10.37 27.19 2.66
CA PRO A 94 9.06 27.83 2.70
C PRO A 94 8.01 26.95 3.38
N VAL A 95 7.03 27.55 4.07
CA VAL A 95 5.98 26.78 4.76
C VAL A 95 5.18 25.89 3.82
N SER A 96 4.94 26.35 2.59
CA SER A 96 4.27 25.55 1.56
C SER A 96 5.03 24.27 1.20
N GLU A 97 6.36 24.30 1.23
CA GLU A 97 7.20 23.13 0.98
C GLU A 97 7.21 22.18 2.19
N VAL A 98 7.28 22.73 3.40
CA VAL A 98 7.10 21.97 4.66
C VAL A 98 5.77 21.23 4.64
N GLU A 99 4.68 21.94 4.34
CA GLU A 99 3.35 21.35 4.24
C GLU A 99 3.32 20.24 3.18
N THR A 100 3.87 20.50 1.99
CA THR A 100 3.89 19.53 0.89
C THR A 100 4.57 18.22 1.31
N ARG A 101 5.75 18.29 1.93
CA ARG A 101 6.52 17.12 2.39
C ARG A 101 5.78 16.36 3.50
N CYS A 102 5.29 17.06 4.52
CA CYS A 102 4.55 16.46 5.62
C CYS A 102 3.23 15.83 5.15
N ARG A 103 2.50 16.50 4.26
CA ARG A 103 1.25 16.00 3.69
C ARG A 103 1.49 14.76 2.82
N ALA A 104 2.58 14.72 2.06
CA ALA A 104 2.96 13.54 1.28
C ALA A 104 3.24 12.33 2.20
N ALA A 105 3.97 12.53 3.30
CA ALA A 105 4.19 11.47 4.30
C ALA A 105 2.90 11.04 5.00
N LEU A 106 2.02 11.98 5.41
CA LEU A 106 0.73 11.62 6.00
C LEU A 106 -0.16 10.85 5.04
N ARG A 107 -0.14 11.16 3.74
CA ARG A 107 -0.87 10.39 2.73
C ARG A 107 -0.41 8.93 2.70
N LEU A 108 0.88 8.69 2.90
CA LEU A 108 1.42 7.33 3.02
C LEU A 108 0.97 6.60 4.28
N LEU A 109 0.45 7.29 5.30
CA LEU A 109 -0.04 6.73 6.55
C LEU A 109 -1.57 6.55 6.59
N THR A 110 -2.31 7.11 5.64
CA THR A 110 -3.79 7.00 5.63
C THR A 110 -4.24 5.55 5.49
N THR A 111 -5.31 5.11 6.13
CA THR A 111 -5.89 3.79 5.83
C THR A 111 -6.80 3.91 4.59
N GLY A 112 -6.82 2.89 3.72
CA GLY A 112 -7.65 2.86 2.51
C GLY A 112 -6.89 2.94 1.18
N ASN A 113 -7.64 3.06 0.08
CA ASN A 113 -7.12 3.06 -1.30
C ASN A 113 -6.62 4.44 -1.78
N ASN A 114 -6.63 5.45 -0.90
CA ASN A 114 -6.05 6.75 -1.19
C ASN A 114 -4.55 6.56 -1.45
N GLN A 115 -4.08 6.98 -2.64
CA GLN A 115 -2.73 6.74 -3.18
C GLN A 115 -2.45 5.35 -3.77
N ALA A 116 -3.43 4.45 -3.82
CA ALA A 116 -3.30 3.23 -4.60
C ALA A 116 -3.71 3.50 -6.06
N GLU A 117 -2.91 2.98 -6.98
CA GLU A 117 -3.21 2.94 -8.40
C GLU A 117 -4.20 1.81 -8.66
N GLU A 118 -5.35 2.15 -9.24
CA GLU A 118 -6.39 1.16 -9.57
C GLU A 118 -6.19 0.61 -10.98
N VAL A 119 -6.13 -0.72 -11.08
CA VAL A 119 -6.08 -1.46 -12.34
C VAL A 119 -7.30 -2.37 -12.42
N GLN A 120 -8.18 -2.09 -13.38
CA GLN A 120 -9.34 -2.92 -13.63
C GLN A 120 -8.99 -4.04 -14.62
N VAL A 121 -9.17 -5.29 -14.23
CA VAL A 121 -8.84 -6.46 -15.03
C VAL A 121 -9.89 -6.64 -16.12
N SER A 122 -9.45 -6.57 -17.37
CA SER A 122 -10.30 -6.66 -18.56
C SER A 122 -10.32 -8.05 -19.19
N SER A 123 -9.21 -8.79 -19.13
CA SER A 123 -9.13 -10.18 -19.58
C SER A 123 -7.92 -10.90 -18.95
N GLY A 124 -7.88 -12.23 -19.03
CA GLY A 124 -6.82 -13.06 -18.46
C GLY A 124 -7.16 -13.66 -17.08
N GLU A 125 -6.24 -14.45 -16.54
CA GLU A 125 -6.40 -15.17 -15.27
C GLU A 125 -5.06 -15.34 -14.53
N GLY A 126 -5.12 -15.34 -13.20
CA GLY A 126 -3.96 -15.62 -12.36
C GLY A 126 -2.99 -14.45 -12.31
N LEU A 127 -1.73 -14.68 -12.69
CA LEU A 127 -0.67 -13.69 -12.53
C LEU A 127 -0.35 -12.89 -13.82
N THR A 128 -1.02 -13.21 -14.93
CA THR A 128 -0.84 -12.52 -16.22
C THR A 128 -2.21 -12.16 -16.78
N PHE A 129 -2.45 -10.87 -17.02
CA PHE A 129 -3.76 -10.37 -17.39
C PHE A 129 -3.65 -9.05 -18.16
N ASP A 130 -4.70 -8.70 -18.91
CA ASP A 130 -4.85 -7.38 -19.50
C ASP A 130 -5.69 -6.50 -18.57
N GLY A 131 -5.21 -5.32 -18.23
CA GLY A 131 -5.87 -4.40 -17.31
C GLY A 131 -5.97 -2.98 -17.87
N THR A 132 -7.03 -2.28 -17.50
CA THR A 132 -7.19 -0.85 -17.73
C THR A 132 -6.71 -0.12 -16.47
N TRP A 133 -5.60 0.59 -16.58
CA TRP A 133 -5.09 1.44 -15.50
C TRP A 133 -5.87 2.76 -15.46
N LEU A 134 -6.43 3.12 -14.30
CA LEU A 134 -7.26 4.32 -14.11
C LEU A 134 -6.45 5.57 -13.71
N GLY A 135 -5.12 5.51 -13.74
CA GLY A 135 -4.23 6.63 -13.41
C GLY A 135 -4.15 7.72 -14.50
N PRO A 136 -3.09 8.54 -14.54
CA PRO A 136 -2.93 9.65 -15.51
C PRO A 136 -2.99 9.21 -16.99
N ALA A 137 -2.74 7.94 -17.26
CA ALA A 137 -2.87 7.31 -18.57
C ALA A 137 -4.24 6.59 -18.77
N ALA A 138 -5.28 7.04 -18.06
CA ALA A 138 -6.60 6.41 -17.99
C ALA A 138 -7.16 6.00 -19.36
N GLY A 139 -7.73 4.80 -19.41
CA GLY A 139 -8.51 4.33 -20.56
C GLY A 139 -7.73 3.51 -21.59
N ARG A 140 -6.46 3.18 -21.34
CA ARG A 140 -5.72 2.19 -22.15
C ARG A 140 -5.64 0.86 -21.43
N THR A 141 -6.06 -0.20 -22.13
CA THR A 141 -5.81 -1.58 -21.73
C THR A 141 -4.37 -1.94 -22.07
N VAL A 142 -3.65 -2.49 -21.10
CA VAL A 142 -2.25 -2.90 -21.22
C VAL A 142 -2.07 -4.26 -20.54
N ALA A 143 -1.11 -5.04 -21.04
CA ALA A 143 -0.74 -6.31 -20.44
C ALA A 143 0.02 -6.08 -19.13
N PHE A 144 -0.32 -6.88 -18.12
CA PHE A 144 0.33 -6.92 -16.81
C PHE A 144 0.83 -8.32 -16.51
N ARG A 145 1.98 -8.38 -15.83
CA ARG A 145 2.43 -9.58 -15.14
C ARG A 145 2.80 -9.24 -13.70
N VAL A 146 2.28 -10.02 -12.77
CA VAL A 146 2.54 -9.92 -11.34
C VAL A 146 3.40 -11.11 -10.92
N ALA A 147 4.35 -10.89 -10.03
CA ALA A 147 5.15 -11.94 -9.41
C ALA A 147 4.91 -11.96 -7.91
N ARG A 148 5.13 -13.10 -7.28
CA ARG A 148 5.16 -13.23 -5.83
C ARG A 148 6.61 -13.10 -5.33
N SER A 149 6.78 -12.34 -4.26
CA SER A 149 8.06 -12.17 -3.58
C SER A 149 8.50 -13.50 -2.96
N PRO A 150 9.81 -13.78 -2.92
CA PRO A 150 10.35 -14.89 -2.15
C PRO A 150 9.90 -14.85 -0.69
N THR A 151 9.72 -16.02 -0.07
CA THR A 151 9.18 -16.16 1.29
C THR A 151 10.08 -15.57 2.37
N ASP A 152 11.39 -15.48 2.12
CA ASP A 152 12.39 -14.87 3.01
C ASP A 152 12.33 -13.34 3.03
N GLN A 153 11.55 -12.71 2.15
CA GLN A 153 11.32 -11.26 2.18
C GLN A 153 10.26 -10.80 3.18
N LEU A 154 9.54 -11.75 3.81
CA LEU A 154 8.60 -11.49 4.90
C LEU A 154 7.50 -10.47 4.56
N TRP A 155 7.10 -10.37 3.28
CA TRP A 155 5.91 -9.62 2.90
C TRP A 155 4.65 -10.41 3.21
N GLY A 156 3.63 -9.73 3.72
CA GLY A 156 2.30 -10.27 3.95
C GLY A 156 1.61 -10.76 2.67
N GLN A 157 0.46 -11.41 2.83
CA GLN A 157 -0.25 -12.09 1.74
C GLN A 157 -0.48 -11.20 0.51
N TRP A 158 -1.00 -9.99 0.73
CA TRP A 158 -1.24 -9.01 -0.34
C TRP A 158 0.07 -8.45 -0.92
N PRO A 159 0.91 -7.73 -0.14
CA PRO A 159 2.05 -7.01 -0.69
C PRO A 159 3.20 -7.92 -1.13
N SER A 160 3.14 -9.22 -0.85
CA SER A 160 4.03 -10.19 -1.48
C SER A 160 3.90 -10.21 -3.00
N HIS A 161 2.76 -9.80 -3.56
CA HIS A 161 2.54 -9.73 -5.00
C HIS A 161 2.90 -8.35 -5.55
N TYR A 162 3.66 -8.28 -6.65
CA TYR A 162 4.12 -7.02 -7.24
C TYR A 162 4.21 -7.06 -8.76
N VAL A 163 4.07 -5.90 -9.41
CA VAL A 163 4.10 -5.77 -10.86
C VAL A 163 5.54 -5.92 -11.38
N VAL A 164 5.75 -6.92 -12.24
CA VAL A 164 7.02 -7.15 -12.95
C VAL A 164 6.95 -6.77 -14.43
N GLU A 165 5.75 -6.72 -15.01
CA GLU A 165 5.52 -6.19 -16.36
C GLU A 165 4.23 -5.36 -16.38
N GLY A 166 4.26 -4.23 -17.10
CA GLY A 166 3.16 -3.27 -17.17
C GLY A 166 3.68 -1.86 -17.51
N PRO A 167 2.86 -0.81 -17.32
CA PRO A 167 3.30 0.57 -17.44
C PRO A 167 4.50 0.86 -16.53
N ALA A 168 5.48 1.61 -17.03
CA ALA A 168 6.70 1.94 -16.29
C ALA A 168 6.43 2.56 -14.91
N ALA A 169 5.38 3.38 -14.80
CA ALA A 169 4.95 4.02 -13.56
C ALA A 169 4.45 3.03 -12.49
N LEU A 170 4.03 1.82 -12.88
CA LEU A 170 3.53 0.78 -11.97
C LEU A 170 4.53 -0.33 -11.69
N LEU A 171 5.69 -0.35 -12.36
CA LEU A 171 6.70 -1.38 -12.11
C LEU A 171 7.15 -1.34 -10.66
N GLY A 172 7.23 -2.52 -10.03
CA GLY A 172 7.58 -2.66 -8.62
C GLY A 172 6.47 -2.27 -7.64
N HIS A 173 5.32 -1.76 -8.10
CA HIS A 173 4.18 -1.55 -7.22
C HIS A 173 3.66 -2.88 -6.69
N ARG A 174 3.30 -2.90 -5.42
CA ARG A 174 2.83 -4.06 -4.67
C ARG A 174 1.30 -4.03 -4.56
N LEU A 175 0.69 -5.21 -4.61
CA LEU A 175 -0.74 -5.38 -4.42
C LEU A 175 -1.10 -5.13 -2.95
N VAL A 176 -2.00 -4.19 -2.69
CA VAL A 176 -2.42 -3.85 -1.31
C VAL A 176 -3.89 -4.18 -1.06
N ALA A 177 -4.70 -4.30 -2.11
CA ALA A 177 -6.08 -4.78 -2.02
C ALA A 177 -6.59 -5.25 -3.38
N CYS A 178 -7.67 -6.03 -3.38
CA CYS A 178 -8.42 -6.39 -4.56
C CYS A 178 -9.91 -6.32 -4.26
N LYS A 179 -10.67 -5.63 -5.10
CA LYS A 179 -12.13 -5.72 -5.14
C LYS A 179 -12.51 -6.74 -6.21
N ARG A 180 -13.00 -7.89 -5.77
CA ARG A 180 -13.45 -9.00 -6.63
C ARG A 180 -14.64 -8.54 -7.48
N GLY A 181 -14.55 -8.72 -8.80
CA GLY A 181 -15.66 -8.40 -9.70
C GLY A 181 -16.78 -9.42 -9.63
N SER A 182 -16.41 -10.71 -9.56
CA SER A 182 -17.33 -11.84 -9.39
C SER A 182 -16.58 -13.09 -8.91
N GLY A 183 -17.29 -14.03 -8.27
CA GLY A 183 -16.72 -15.29 -7.78
C GLY A 183 -16.31 -15.27 -6.31
N GLY A 184 -15.57 -16.31 -5.89
CA GLY A 184 -15.14 -16.50 -4.51
C GLY A 184 -13.90 -15.69 -4.11
N ASN A 185 -13.20 -16.17 -3.08
CA ASN A 185 -12.04 -15.50 -2.49
C ASN A 185 -10.93 -15.21 -3.50
N VAL A 186 -10.20 -14.12 -3.23
CA VAL A 186 -9.13 -13.66 -4.12
C VAL A 186 -7.91 -14.56 -4.10
N PHE A 187 -7.70 -15.22 -2.97
CA PHE A 187 -6.69 -16.25 -2.80
C PHE A 187 -7.36 -17.62 -2.81
N THR A 188 -6.69 -18.59 -3.43
CA THR A 188 -7.06 -20.00 -3.33
C THR A 188 -6.89 -20.50 -1.89
N SER A 189 -7.37 -21.71 -1.61
CA SER A 189 -7.12 -22.39 -0.33
C SER A 189 -5.63 -22.66 -0.07
N SER A 190 -4.80 -22.70 -1.11
CA SER A 190 -3.34 -22.76 -1.02
C SER A 190 -2.67 -21.39 -0.81
N GLY A 191 -3.44 -20.30 -0.76
CA GLY A 191 -2.96 -18.94 -0.59
C GLY A 191 -2.39 -18.32 -1.87
N GLU A 192 -2.65 -18.90 -3.04
CA GLU A 192 -2.22 -18.37 -4.33
C GLU A 192 -3.19 -17.30 -4.83
N LEU A 193 -2.67 -16.22 -5.40
CA LEU A 193 -3.47 -15.14 -5.97
C LEU A 193 -4.18 -15.60 -7.26
N SER A 194 -5.51 -15.51 -7.29
CA SER A 194 -6.33 -15.83 -8.46
C SER A 194 -7.02 -14.57 -8.99
N VAL A 195 -6.32 -13.78 -9.81
CA VAL A 195 -6.93 -12.61 -10.47
C VAL A 195 -7.89 -13.08 -11.56
N LYS A 196 -9.06 -12.43 -11.68
CA LYS A 196 -10.09 -12.72 -12.69
C LYS A 196 -10.56 -11.44 -13.37
N THR A 197 -11.17 -11.62 -14.55
CA THR A 197 -11.83 -10.53 -15.26
C THR A 197 -12.89 -9.86 -14.39
N GLY A 198 -12.90 -8.53 -14.38
CA GLY A 198 -13.78 -7.70 -13.57
C GLY A 198 -13.20 -7.31 -12.21
N ASP A 199 -12.09 -7.89 -11.77
CA ASP A 199 -11.42 -7.47 -10.54
C ASP A 199 -10.84 -6.05 -10.67
N SER A 200 -10.91 -5.27 -9.59
CA SER A 200 -10.13 -4.04 -9.44
C SER A 200 -8.97 -4.31 -8.47
N LEU A 201 -7.74 -4.25 -8.98
CA LEU A 201 -6.51 -4.37 -8.21
C LEU A 201 -6.05 -3.00 -7.75
N TYR A 202 -5.69 -2.88 -6.48
CA TYR A 202 -5.13 -1.67 -5.90
C TYR A 202 -3.64 -1.88 -5.65
N LEU A 203 -2.82 -1.11 -6.35
CA LEU A 203 -1.37 -1.22 -6.35
C LEU A 203 -0.74 0.00 -5.68
N ALA A 204 0.26 -0.19 -4.85
CA ALA A 204 0.95 0.92 -4.18
C ALA A 204 2.46 0.77 -4.27
N ASN A 205 3.19 1.88 -4.13
CA ASN A 205 4.65 1.82 -3.95
C ASN A 205 5.02 0.96 -2.74
N ALA A 206 6.23 0.40 -2.76
CA ALA A 206 6.66 -0.55 -1.73
C ALA A 206 6.64 0.03 -0.31
N ASP A 207 6.96 1.31 -0.14
CA ASP A 207 6.90 1.99 1.15
C ASP A 207 5.47 2.08 1.69
N ARG A 208 4.52 2.48 0.83
CA ARG A 208 3.10 2.51 1.15
C ARG A 208 2.56 1.13 1.50
N ALA A 209 2.94 0.12 0.71
CA ALA A 209 2.56 -1.26 0.96
C ALA A 209 3.06 -1.76 2.32
N ALA A 210 4.30 -1.44 2.69
CA ALA A 210 4.87 -1.78 4.00
C ALA A 210 4.11 -1.10 5.14
N ILE A 211 3.75 0.19 4.99
CA ILE A 211 2.94 0.90 6.00
C ILE A 211 1.56 0.26 6.16
N LEU A 212 0.88 -0.05 5.05
CA LEU A 212 -0.45 -0.67 5.08
C LEU A 212 -0.40 -2.06 5.70
N GLU A 213 0.66 -2.82 5.45
CA GLU A 213 0.90 -4.09 6.10
C GLU A 213 1.07 -3.92 7.61
N MET A 214 1.95 -3.02 8.06
CA MET A 214 2.12 -2.71 9.48
C MET A 214 0.81 -2.26 10.14
N ALA A 215 0.04 -1.39 9.48
CA ALA A 215 -1.24 -0.93 9.98
C ALA A 215 -2.26 -2.09 10.11
N THR A 216 -2.19 -3.08 9.23
CA THR A 216 -3.03 -4.28 9.32
C THR A 216 -2.64 -5.11 10.55
N TYR A 217 -1.35 -5.25 10.84
CA TYR A 217 -0.85 -5.94 12.04
C TYR A 217 -1.19 -5.19 13.33
N ASP A 218 -1.05 -3.86 13.36
CA ASP A 218 -1.37 -3.04 14.55
C ASP A 218 -2.86 -3.08 14.90
N GLN A 219 -3.74 -3.29 13.92
CA GLN A 219 -5.18 -3.45 14.16
C GLN A 219 -5.55 -4.88 14.60
N LEU A 220 -4.63 -5.84 14.56
CA LEU A 220 -4.94 -7.23 14.93
C LEU A 220 -5.50 -7.40 16.34
N PRO A 221 -5.10 -6.66 17.40
CA PRO A 221 -5.75 -6.82 18.71
C PRO A 221 -7.24 -6.46 18.69
N GLU A 222 -7.62 -5.41 17.96
CA GLU A 222 -9.01 -4.96 17.81
C GLU A 222 -9.82 -5.89 16.89
N PHE A 223 -9.20 -6.39 15.80
CA PHE A 223 -9.80 -7.38 14.91
C PHE A 223 -9.79 -8.80 15.50
N ALA A 224 -8.86 -9.14 16.39
CA ALA A 224 -8.77 -10.46 17.02
C ALA A 224 -9.97 -10.69 17.92
N GLY A 225 -10.45 -9.67 18.64
CA GLY A 225 -11.71 -9.77 19.41
C GLY A 225 -12.92 -10.01 18.51
N MET A 226 -13.04 -9.27 17.40
CA MET A 226 -14.14 -9.45 16.44
C MET A 226 -14.07 -10.79 15.69
N LEU A 227 -12.85 -11.24 15.35
CA LEU A 227 -12.60 -12.54 14.72
C LEU A 227 -12.82 -13.70 15.72
N ALA A 228 -12.41 -13.53 16.97
CA ALA A 228 -12.66 -14.44 18.07
C ALA A 228 -14.15 -14.58 18.37
N GLN A 229 -14.89 -13.47 18.32
CA GLN A 229 -16.34 -13.45 18.41
C GLN A 229 -17.00 -14.13 17.21
N LEU A 230 -16.56 -13.86 15.98
CA LEU A 230 -17.01 -14.59 14.78
C LEU A 230 -16.71 -16.09 14.84
N LEU A 231 -15.57 -16.49 15.40
CA LEU A 231 -15.21 -17.89 15.63
C LEU A 231 -16.03 -18.54 16.76
N ARG A 232 -16.41 -17.78 17.80
CA ARG A 232 -17.30 -18.25 18.88
C ARG A 232 -18.74 -18.39 18.40
N GLU A 233 -19.25 -17.40 17.69
CA GLU A 233 -20.61 -17.37 17.12
C GLU A 233 -20.74 -18.33 15.92
N GLY A 234 -19.62 -18.66 15.27
CA GLY A 234 -19.49 -19.61 14.17
C GLY A 234 -19.43 -21.09 14.56
N GLN A 235 -19.83 -21.49 15.77
CA GLN A 235 -20.01 -22.91 16.15
C GLN A 235 -21.26 -23.57 15.50
N THR A 236 -21.51 -23.29 14.23
CA THR A 236 -22.28 -24.19 13.33
C THR A 236 -21.30 -24.75 12.30
N PRO A 237 -21.53 -25.97 11.78
CA PRO A 237 -20.46 -26.81 11.25
C PRO A 237 -19.74 -26.14 10.08
N ALA A 238 -18.53 -25.68 10.39
CA ALA A 238 -17.31 -25.77 9.57
C ALA A 238 -17.52 -25.64 8.07
N ASP A 239 -17.77 -24.42 7.59
CA ASP A 239 -17.28 -23.96 6.30
C ASP A 239 -17.22 -22.41 6.35
N GLU A 240 -16.13 -21.83 5.87
CA GLU A 240 -16.00 -20.41 5.46
C GLU A 240 -15.49 -19.30 6.42
N ILE A 241 -14.79 -19.58 7.53
CA ILE A 241 -13.89 -18.54 8.08
C ILE A 241 -12.46 -18.81 7.60
N GLN A 242 -12.13 -18.28 6.42
CA GLN A 242 -10.76 -18.26 5.88
C GLN A 242 -10.08 -16.95 6.29
N ALA A 243 -9.33 -16.99 7.39
CA ALA A 243 -8.43 -15.91 7.80
C ALA A 243 -6.97 -16.40 7.74
N PRO A 244 -5.98 -15.50 7.57
CA PRO A 244 -4.57 -15.84 7.70
C PRO A 244 -4.28 -16.59 9.02
N PRO A 245 -3.39 -17.60 9.04
CA PRO A 245 -3.08 -18.40 10.22
C PRO A 245 -2.77 -17.57 11.46
N GLU A 246 -2.05 -16.46 11.29
CA GLU A 246 -1.63 -15.55 12.35
C GLU A 246 -2.83 -14.84 12.99
N MET A 247 -3.86 -14.52 12.20
CA MET A 247 -5.10 -13.94 12.70
C MET A 247 -5.94 -14.98 13.48
N MET A 248 -5.98 -16.22 12.99
CA MET A 248 -6.64 -17.32 13.71
C MET A 248 -5.96 -17.62 15.05
N GLU A 249 -4.63 -17.60 15.09
CA GLU A 249 -3.85 -17.77 16.33
C GLU A 249 -4.08 -16.62 17.30
N ALA A 250 -4.06 -15.37 16.83
CA ALA A 250 -4.37 -14.20 17.66
C ALA A 250 -5.79 -14.27 18.25
N ALA A 251 -6.78 -14.67 17.45
CA ALA A 251 -8.16 -14.82 17.91
C ALA A 251 -8.33 -15.98 18.92
N ARG A 252 -7.63 -17.11 18.73
CA ARG A 252 -7.61 -18.21 19.71
C ARG A 252 -6.98 -17.76 21.02
N PHE A 253 -5.86 -17.06 20.95
CA PHE A 253 -5.19 -16.50 22.14
C PHE A 253 -6.10 -15.56 22.93
N THR A 254 -6.85 -14.68 22.26
CA THR A 254 -7.84 -13.82 22.93
C THR A 254 -8.97 -14.62 23.59
N ASN A 255 -9.48 -15.69 22.94
CA ASN A 255 -10.47 -16.58 23.55
C ASN A 255 -9.94 -17.28 24.80
N ASP A 256 -8.69 -17.76 24.75
CA ASP A 256 -8.05 -18.44 25.88
C ASP A 256 -7.83 -17.47 27.05
N LEU A 257 -7.49 -16.21 26.78
CA LEU A 257 -7.37 -15.17 27.82
C LEU A 257 -8.69 -14.81 28.48
N GLU A 258 -9.80 -14.80 27.74
CA GLU A 258 -11.13 -14.54 28.31
C GLU A 258 -11.61 -15.71 29.19
N LEU A 259 -11.36 -16.95 28.79
CA LEU A 259 -11.66 -18.16 29.59
C LEU A 259 -10.88 -18.25 30.90
N ILE A 260 -9.70 -17.62 30.97
CA ILE A 260 -8.89 -17.56 32.20
C ILE A 260 -9.43 -16.50 33.19
N ASN A 261 -10.19 -15.51 32.70
CA ASN A 261 -10.74 -14.43 33.50
C ASN A 261 -12.20 -14.65 33.96
N GLU A 262 -12.81 -15.79 33.58
CA GLU A 262 -14.09 -16.30 34.09
C GLU A 262 -13.88 -17.30 35.24
#